data_AF-A0A7Y4TXI2-F1
#
_entry.id   AF-A0A7Y4TXI2-F1
#
_cell.length_a   1.000
_cell.length_b   1.000
_cell.length_c   1.000
_cell.angle_alpha   90.00
_cell.angle_beta   90.00
_cell.angle_gamma   90.00
#
_symmetry.space_group_name_H-M   'P 1'
#
loop_
_entity.id
_entity.type
_entity.pdbx_description
1 polymer ?
#
loop_
_entity_poly.entity_id
_entity_poly.type
_entity_poly.pdbx_seq_one_letter_code
_entity_poly.pdbx_strand_id
1 'polypeptide(L)'
;MDRRKFLSNTVPAAVTLPALLNGFSFTAFGNSPDNALARLLGAEASNDHILVLVQMSGGNDGLNMVIPIDMYANYYNARQNVAIQQSRVLRLDGTDRSGLHPAMTDMQNMYNEGKINIVQSVGYANQNFSHFRSTDIWMSGDNSNDRFNREKRGWLGRYLETEYPGYPDAYPNADMPDPLAIQISSIPTVVVQGSIFSMGLSITDPENVYTFTNPFSDYPLNSVPANKELRFLRVVSEKTKIYSDIIRAAYRRAANMATYPDNSLAHQLQIVARLIKGGLKTRVYTVTIGGFDTHKRQVNASDTSTGPHANLMKQLSTAINAFQNDMQLMGEEDRVLGMTFSEFGRRIKSNASLGTDHGAAAPLLLFGKHVKKGILGTSPDIPSNIEVVNNVPFQYDFRSVYASVLERWFCVKQPLLDQLLLRNYQSLPVIKGGPCGLPDDPDVTNNDSDKLKLKLWPNPYVLNATLQFSTNGGHTMIQQINSLGQVVKVLTNQEYAAGTYNIDIYDDGLPSGPYFIRLQNQSLQKVLNIVKMN
;
A
#
# COMPACT_ATOMS: atom_id res chain seq x y z
N MET A 1 -30.86 29.90 -56.03
CA MET A 1 -30.25 28.90 -55.12
C MET A 1 -29.84 29.59 -53.84
N ASP A 2 -30.41 29.18 -52.72
CA ASP A 2 -30.23 29.83 -51.42
C ASP A 2 -28.94 29.30 -50.76
N ARG A 3 -27.93 30.18 -50.63
CA ARG A 3 -26.58 29.83 -50.18
C ARG A 3 -26.53 29.28 -48.74
N ARG A 4 -27.56 29.52 -47.90
CA ARG A 4 -27.62 28.96 -46.54
C ARG A 4 -28.09 27.50 -46.47
N LYS A 5 -28.86 27.01 -47.44
CA LYS A 5 -29.31 25.61 -47.47
C LYS A 5 -28.28 24.65 -48.09
N PHE A 6 -27.32 25.17 -48.85
CA PHE A 6 -26.25 24.35 -49.44
C PHE A 6 -25.23 23.87 -48.40
N LEU A 7 -24.97 24.67 -47.35
CA LEU A 7 -23.99 24.32 -46.32
C LEU A 7 -24.53 23.38 -45.22
N SER A 8 -25.85 23.24 -45.05
CA SER A 8 -26.42 22.35 -44.02
C SER A 8 -26.55 20.89 -44.44
N ASN A 9 -26.49 20.59 -45.75
CA ASN A 9 -26.86 19.27 -46.28
C ASN A 9 -25.71 18.54 -47.02
N THR A 10 -24.47 19.00 -46.90
CA THR A 10 -23.31 18.36 -47.56
C THR A 10 -22.13 18.23 -46.63
N VAL A 11 -22.19 17.26 -45.70
CA VAL A 11 -21.00 16.51 -45.24
C VAL A 11 -21.40 15.07 -44.89
N PRO A 12 -21.17 14.11 -45.79
CA PRO A 12 -20.67 12.80 -45.41
C PRO A 12 -19.26 12.58 -45.98
N ALA A 13 -18.49 11.76 -45.28
CA ALA A 13 -17.15 11.25 -45.60
C ALA A 13 -15.95 12.18 -45.28
N ALA A 14 -15.21 11.71 -44.28
CA ALA A 14 -13.84 12.02 -43.91
C ALA A 14 -12.99 12.73 -45.00
N VAL A 15 -12.79 14.03 -44.81
CA VAL A 15 -11.64 14.75 -45.37
C VAL A 15 -10.86 15.30 -44.19
N THR A 16 -9.72 14.70 -43.91
CA THR A 16 -8.76 15.16 -42.91
C THR A 16 -8.09 16.43 -43.43
N LEU A 17 -8.52 17.59 -42.93
CA LEU A 17 -7.82 18.86 -43.15
C LEU A 17 -6.56 18.89 -42.28
N PRO A 18 -5.35 19.03 -42.83
CA PRO A 18 -4.15 19.22 -42.03
C PRO A 18 -4.17 20.61 -41.38
N ALA A 19 -4.10 20.66 -40.04
CA ALA A 19 -3.90 21.91 -39.33
C ALA A 19 -2.42 22.33 -39.47
N LEU A 20 -2.18 23.55 -39.97
CA LEU A 20 -0.86 24.15 -40.09
C LEU A 20 -0.52 24.95 -38.82
N LEU A 21 0.44 24.45 -38.04
CA LEU A 21 1.10 25.19 -36.97
C LEU A 21 2.60 25.25 -37.31
N ASN A 22 3.13 26.46 -37.53
CA ASN A 22 4.55 26.73 -37.78
C ASN A 22 5.22 25.86 -38.86
N GLY A 23 4.57 25.66 -40.01
CA GLY A 23 5.24 25.16 -41.22
C GLY A 23 5.49 23.65 -41.30
N PHE A 24 4.98 22.85 -40.37
CA PHE A 24 4.99 21.39 -40.49
C PHE A 24 3.57 20.86 -40.74
N SER A 25 3.38 20.08 -41.81
CA SER A 25 2.13 19.35 -42.06
C SER A 25 2.20 17.97 -41.41
N PHE A 26 1.22 17.64 -40.57
CA PHE A 26 1.05 16.30 -40.01
C PHE A 26 -0.28 15.71 -40.48
N THR A 27 -0.23 14.52 -41.06
CA THR A 27 -1.41 13.70 -41.38
C THR A 27 -1.80 12.89 -40.15
N ALA A 28 -3.04 13.07 -39.68
CA ALA A 28 -3.59 12.32 -38.56
C ALA A 28 -3.84 10.86 -38.97
N PHE A 29 -2.95 9.96 -38.56
CA PHE A 29 -3.22 8.52 -38.56
C PHE A 29 -3.95 8.13 -37.26
N GLY A 30 -4.92 7.22 -37.40
CA GLY A 30 -5.93 6.89 -36.41
C GLY A 30 -5.41 6.34 -35.08
N ASN A 31 -6.32 6.35 -34.10
CA ASN A 31 -6.19 5.91 -32.70
C ASN A 31 -5.13 4.82 -32.46
N SER A 32 -3.93 5.26 -32.12
CA SER A 32 -2.98 4.52 -31.29
C SER A 32 -2.84 5.27 -29.96
N PRO A 33 -2.81 4.58 -28.82
CA PRO A 33 -2.73 5.21 -27.50
C PRO A 33 -1.46 6.07 -27.29
N ASP A 34 -0.42 5.88 -28.12
CA ASP A 34 0.86 6.59 -28.04
C ASP A 34 1.00 7.76 -29.03
N ASN A 35 -0.09 8.46 -29.35
CA ASN A 35 0.02 9.60 -30.27
C ASN A 35 0.61 10.81 -29.53
N ALA A 36 1.81 11.25 -29.92
CA ALA A 36 2.51 12.41 -29.32
C ALA A 36 1.68 13.70 -29.31
N LEU A 37 0.70 13.83 -30.21
CA LEU A 37 -0.24 14.93 -30.26
C LEU A 37 -1.25 14.91 -29.09
N ALA A 38 -1.66 13.73 -28.60
CA ALA A 38 -2.54 13.60 -27.43
C ALA A 38 -1.86 14.07 -26.14
N ARG A 39 -0.54 13.82 -26.01
CA ARG A 39 0.30 14.35 -24.92
C ARG A 39 0.43 15.88 -24.96
N LEU A 40 0.44 16.45 -26.16
CA LEU A 40 0.56 17.91 -26.36
C LEU A 40 -0.77 18.64 -26.15
N LEU A 41 -1.89 17.97 -26.40
CA LEU A 41 -3.25 18.55 -26.30
C LEU A 41 -3.88 18.45 -24.92
N GLY A 42 -3.18 17.90 -23.92
CA GLY A 42 -3.69 17.84 -22.54
C GLY A 42 -5.02 17.11 -22.43
N ALA A 43 -5.27 16.09 -23.27
CA ALA A 43 -6.29 15.10 -22.96
C ALA A 43 -5.95 14.56 -21.58
N GLU A 44 -6.90 14.62 -20.64
CA GLU A 44 -6.74 14.01 -19.32
C GLU A 44 -6.14 12.63 -19.53
N ALA A 45 -4.94 12.40 -19.02
CA ALA A 45 -4.28 11.11 -19.15
C ALA A 45 -5.27 10.08 -18.58
N SER A 46 -5.86 9.27 -19.45
CA SER A 46 -6.67 8.14 -19.02
C SER A 46 -5.73 7.25 -18.24
N ASN A 47 -5.78 7.34 -16.91
CA ASN A 47 -4.93 6.57 -16.04
C ASN A 47 -5.46 5.13 -16.04
N ASP A 48 -4.76 4.24 -16.73
CA ASP A 48 -5.05 2.81 -16.85
C ASP A 48 -4.20 1.95 -15.89
N HIS A 49 -3.54 2.61 -14.92
CA HIS A 49 -2.72 1.95 -13.93
C HIS A 49 -3.53 1.08 -12.97
N ILE A 50 -2.88 0.03 -12.50
CA ILE A 50 -3.46 -1.02 -11.68
C ILE A 50 -2.68 -1.15 -10.38
N LEU A 51 -3.40 -1.29 -9.27
CA LEU A 51 -2.86 -1.64 -7.97
C LEU A 51 -3.22 -3.09 -7.61
N VAL A 52 -2.21 -3.90 -7.29
CA VAL A 52 -2.38 -5.24 -6.70
C VAL A 52 -2.01 -5.20 -5.22
N LEU A 53 -3.00 -5.32 -4.36
CA LEU A 53 -2.84 -5.27 -2.91
C LEU A 53 -2.78 -6.69 -2.32
N VAL A 54 -1.65 -7.04 -1.70
CA VAL A 54 -1.41 -8.34 -1.07
C VAL A 54 -1.55 -8.23 0.44
N GLN A 55 -2.63 -8.77 1.00
CA GLN A 55 -2.80 -8.85 2.45
C GLN A 55 -2.04 -10.05 3.02
N MET A 56 -1.12 -9.79 3.95
CA MET A 56 -0.42 -10.78 4.78
C MET A 56 -1.17 -10.93 6.10
N SER A 57 -2.25 -11.71 6.10
CA SER A 57 -3.17 -11.81 7.23
C SER A 57 -2.57 -12.60 8.39
N GLY A 58 -2.57 -11.96 9.56
CA GLY A 58 -2.16 -12.54 10.81
C GLY A 58 -1.08 -11.74 11.53
N GLY A 59 -0.55 -10.64 11.00
CA GLY A 59 0.53 -9.88 11.64
C GLY A 59 1.91 -10.48 11.38
N ASN A 60 2.56 -10.09 10.28
CA ASN A 60 3.84 -10.67 9.88
C ASN A 60 4.99 -10.30 10.84
N ASP A 61 5.87 -11.27 11.12
CA ASP A 61 7.13 -11.01 11.81
C ASP A 61 8.14 -10.30 10.91
N GLY A 62 8.02 -8.97 10.91
CA GLY A 62 8.85 -8.09 10.10
C GLY A 62 10.36 -8.21 10.34
N LEU A 63 10.75 -8.50 11.59
CA LEU A 63 12.17 -8.63 11.98
C LEU A 63 12.77 -9.97 11.51
N ASN A 64 11.95 -10.98 11.21
CA ASN A 64 12.37 -12.19 10.51
C ASN A 64 12.17 -12.13 9.00
N MET A 65 11.47 -11.12 8.45
CA MET A 65 11.35 -10.91 7.01
C MET A 65 12.50 -10.05 6.47
N VAL A 66 12.74 -8.91 7.13
CA VAL A 66 13.82 -7.95 6.81
C VAL A 66 14.71 -7.83 8.06
N ILE A 67 15.83 -8.55 8.03
CA ILE A 67 16.74 -8.71 9.17
C ILE A 67 17.67 -7.49 9.25
N PRO A 68 17.76 -6.80 10.41
CA PRO A 68 18.65 -5.67 10.60
C PRO A 68 20.08 -6.16 10.89
N ILE A 69 20.92 -6.18 9.86
CA ILE A 69 22.30 -6.68 9.93
C ILE A 69 23.19 -5.74 10.74
N ASP A 70 22.97 -4.43 10.63
CA ASP A 70 23.65 -3.40 11.42
C ASP A 70 23.29 -3.44 12.91
N MET A 71 22.13 -3.99 13.27
CA MET A 71 21.68 -4.23 14.65
C MET A 71 21.71 -5.71 15.04
N TYR A 72 22.47 -6.55 14.33
CA TYR A 72 22.35 -8.02 14.41
C TYR A 72 22.55 -8.57 15.82
N ALA A 73 23.53 -8.06 16.58
CA ALA A 73 23.78 -8.55 17.94
C ALA A 73 22.56 -8.35 18.86
N ASN A 74 21.91 -7.18 18.78
CA ASN A 74 20.75 -6.86 19.59
C ASN A 74 19.51 -7.62 19.10
N TYR A 75 19.34 -7.75 17.78
CA TYR A 75 18.33 -8.61 17.17
C TYR A 75 18.47 -10.06 17.66
N TYR A 76 19.66 -10.64 17.58
CA TYR A 76 19.87 -12.04 17.98
C TYR A 76 19.60 -12.22 19.48
N ASN A 77 20.12 -11.34 20.32
CA ASN A 77 19.93 -11.40 21.78
C ASN A 77 18.46 -11.26 22.21
N ALA A 78 17.69 -10.43 21.52
CA ALA A 78 16.27 -10.22 21.83
C ALA A 78 15.41 -11.45 21.52
N ARG A 79 15.84 -12.32 20.59
CA ARG A 79 14.96 -13.36 20.02
C ARG A 79 15.70 -14.63 19.61
N GLN A 80 16.66 -15.06 20.43
CA GLN A 80 17.62 -16.14 20.14
C GLN A 80 16.98 -17.43 19.59
N ASN A 81 15.80 -17.80 20.07
CA ASN A 81 15.10 -19.03 19.68
C ASN A 81 14.33 -18.94 18.33
N VAL A 82 14.24 -17.76 17.73
CA VAL A 82 13.62 -17.55 16.40
C VAL A 82 14.50 -16.73 15.46
N ALA A 83 15.63 -16.21 15.92
CA ALA A 83 16.53 -15.38 15.13
C ALA A 83 17.16 -16.17 13.97
N ILE A 84 17.25 -15.53 12.80
CA ILE A 84 17.95 -16.09 11.65
C ILE A 84 19.45 -15.90 11.85
N GLN A 85 20.22 -16.98 11.66
CA GLN A 85 21.68 -16.91 11.69
C GLN A 85 22.22 -15.95 10.63
N GLN A 86 23.13 -15.04 11.01
CA GLN A 86 23.65 -13.99 10.14
C GLN A 86 24.22 -14.51 8.81
N SER A 87 24.87 -15.66 8.84
CA SER A 87 25.45 -16.33 7.67
C SER A 87 24.42 -16.78 6.64
N ARG A 88 23.14 -16.89 7.02
CA ARG A 88 22.04 -17.30 6.15
C ARG A 88 21.18 -16.13 5.68
N VAL A 89 21.43 -14.92 6.17
CA VAL A 89 20.70 -13.73 5.73
C VAL A 89 21.05 -13.42 4.28
N LEU A 90 20.04 -13.23 3.44
CA LEU A 90 20.22 -12.84 2.04
C LEU A 90 20.62 -11.36 1.96
N ARG A 91 21.80 -11.08 1.42
CA ARG A 91 22.32 -9.70 1.25
C ARG A 91 21.62 -8.98 0.11
N LEU A 92 21.46 -7.66 0.24
CA LEU A 92 20.78 -6.83 -0.74
C LEU A 92 21.77 -5.86 -1.41
N ASP A 93 21.66 -5.71 -2.73
CA ASP A 93 22.56 -4.84 -3.47
C ASP A 93 22.34 -3.37 -3.09
N GLY A 94 23.42 -2.70 -2.69
CA GLY A 94 23.40 -1.27 -2.34
C GLY A 94 23.12 -0.98 -0.86
N THR A 95 23.03 -1.99 0.01
CA THR A 95 22.95 -1.78 1.46
C THR A 95 23.53 -2.95 2.27
N ASP A 96 24.33 -2.62 3.29
CA ASP A 96 24.81 -3.58 4.29
C ASP A 96 23.99 -3.55 5.59
N ARG A 97 23.02 -2.63 5.68
CA ARG A 97 22.23 -2.41 6.91
C ARG A 97 21.19 -3.50 7.14
N SER A 98 20.64 -4.08 6.08
CA SER A 98 19.57 -5.06 6.18
C SER A 98 19.69 -6.15 5.12
N GLY A 99 19.06 -7.29 5.38
CA GLY A 99 18.93 -8.39 4.42
C GLY A 99 17.60 -9.12 4.55
N LEU A 100 17.32 -10.06 3.66
CA LEU A 100 16.07 -10.81 3.65
C LEU A 100 16.20 -12.19 4.28
N HIS A 101 15.05 -12.73 4.69
CA HIS A 101 14.93 -14.11 5.13
C HIS A 101 15.50 -15.09 4.06
N PRO A 102 16.23 -16.15 4.44
CA PRO A 102 16.84 -17.13 3.51
C PRO A 102 15.87 -17.77 2.51
N ALA A 103 14.60 -17.85 2.87
CA ALA A 103 13.55 -18.40 2.00
C ALA A 103 13.04 -17.43 0.92
N MET A 104 13.56 -16.20 0.84
CA MET A 104 13.08 -15.13 -0.06
C MET A 104 14.05 -14.84 -1.23
N THR A 105 14.67 -15.88 -1.78
CA THR A 105 15.68 -15.74 -2.85
C THR A 105 15.14 -15.04 -4.09
N ASP A 106 13.91 -15.31 -4.51
CA ASP A 106 13.34 -14.64 -5.68
C ASP A 106 13.10 -13.15 -5.44
N MET A 107 12.64 -12.78 -4.24
CA MET A 107 12.45 -11.38 -3.89
C MET A 107 13.78 -10.63 -3.71
N GLN A 108 14.85 -11.31 -3.25
CA GLN A 108 16.21 -10.77 -3.28
C GLN A 108 16.62 -10.45 -4.73
N ASN A 109 16.39 -11.36 -5.68
CA ASN A 109 16.68 -11.12 -7.09
C ASN A 109 15.87 -9.92 -7.63
N MET A 110 14.56 -9.87 -7.37
CA MET A 110 13.71 -8.73 -7.75
C MET A 110 14.20 -7.41 -7.15
N TYR A 111 14.64 -7.40 -5.89
CA TYR A 111 15.22 -6.20 -5.26
C TYR A 111 16.49 -5.77 -5.98
N ASN A 112 17.38 -6.73 -6.29
CA ASN A 112 18.64 -6.45 -6.97
C ASN A 112 18.40 -5.89 -8.39
N GLU A 113 17.39 -6.39 -9.10
CA GLU A 113 16.86 -5.85 -10.37
C GLU A 113 16.16 -4.49 -10.25
N GLY A 114 15.94 -4.00 -9.03
CA GLY A 114 15.31 -2.70 -8.76
C GLY A 114 13.79 -2.69 -8.86
N LYS A 115 13.16 -3.87 -8.75
CA LYS A 115 11.71 -4.08 -8.78
C LYS A 115 11.07 -4.20 -7.39
N ILE A 116 11.82 -3.94 -6.32
CA ILE A 116 11.32 -3.91 -4.93
C ILE A 116 11.73 -2.60 -4.23
N ASN A 117 10.77 -2.00 -3.52
CA ASN A 117 11.02 -1.04 -2.45
C ASN A 117 10.59 -1.66 -1.11
N ILE A 118 11.38 -1.44 -0.06
CA ILE A 118 11.03 -1.82 1.31
C ILE A 118 10.83 -0.55 2.12
N VAL A 119 9.68 -0.36 2.75
CA VAL A 119 9.48 0.72 3.73
C VAL A 119 9.59 0.13 5.13
N GLN A 120 10.57 0.56 5.91
CA GLN A 120 10.84 0.04 7.25
C GLN A 120 9.84 0.58 8.28
N SER A 121 9.56 -0.25 9.29
CA SER A 121 8.77 0.13 10.47
C SER A 121 7.46 0.85 10.13
N VAL A 122 6.66 0.35 9.19
CA VAL A 122 5.36 0.94 8.85
C VAL A 122 4.32 0.55 9.90
N GLY A 123 3.61 1.53 10.46
CA GLY A 123 2.58 1.32 11.48
C GLY A 123 1.70 2.54 11.66
N TYR A 124 1.10 2.70 12.85
CA TYR A 124 0.39 3.92 13.23
C TYR A 124 0.42 4.12 14.76
N ALA A 125 0.14 5.35 15.18
CA ALA A 125 0.08 5.70 16.59
C ALA A 125 -0.98 4.89 17.35
N ASN A 126 -0.61 4.37 18.52
CA ASN A 126 -1.50 3.57 19.38
C ASN A 126 -2.07 2.35 18.64
N GLN A 127 -1.16 1.56 18.05
CA GLN A 127 -1.47 0.34 17.32
C GLN A 127 -2.49 -0.55 18.09
N ASN A 128 -3.50 -1.02 17.36
CA ASN A 128 -4.44 -2.00 17.88
C ASN A 128 -3.89 -3.41 17.62
N PHE A 129 -4.14 -4.36 18.53
CA PHE A 129 -3.68 -5.75 18.43
C PHE A 129 -4.82 -6.76 18.26
N SER A 130 -6.04 -6.29 17.99
CA SER A 130 -7.16 -7.13 17.56
C SER A 130 -7.12 -7.28 16.05
N HIS A 131 -7.04 -8.52 15.55
CA HIS A 131 -7.07 -8.78 14.09
C HIS A 131 -8.23 -8.06 13.40
N PHE A 132 -9.43 -8.08 14.01
CA PHE A 132 -10.61 -7.43 13.45
C PHE A 132 -10.43 -5.91 13.33
N ARG A 133 -10.10 -5.23 14.44
CA ARG A 133 -9.99 -3.77 14.41
C ARG A 133 -8.76 -3.32 13.63
N SER A 134 -7.63 -4.00 13.72
CA SER A 134 -6.43 -3.61 13.01
C SER A 134 -6.59 -3.79 11.50
N THR A 135 -7.21 -4.89 11.06
CA THR A 135 -7.55 -5.06 9.63
C THR A 135 -8.48 -3.94 9.16
N ASP A 136 -9.51 -3.63 9.93
CA ASP A 136 -10.43 -2.52 9.65
C ASP A 136 -9.72 -1.16 9.58
N ILE A 137 -8.76 -0.87 10.46
CA ILE A 137 -7.94 0.35 10.41
C ILE A 137 -7.10 0.40 9.13
N TRP A 138 -6.39 -0.68 8.78
CA TRP A 138 -5.56 -0.72 7.58
C TRP A 138 -6.37 -0.65 6.28
N MET A 139 -7.61 -1.17 6.29
CA MET A 139 -8.50 -1.14 5.12
C MET A 139 -9.28 0.17 4.99
N SER A 140 -9.63 0.84 6.08
CA SER A 140 -10.37 2.11 6.09
C SER A 140 -9.47 3.35 6.11
N GLY A 141 -8.28 3.26 6.69
CA GLY A 141 -7.44 4.41 7.03
C GLY A 141 -7.86 5.15 8.32
N ASP A 142 -8.92 4.70 8.99
CA ASP A 142 -9.44 5.35 10.20
C ASP A 142 -8.99 4.62 11.47
N ASN A 143 -8.16 5.27 12.28
CA ASN A 143 -7.72 4.77 13.58
C ASN A 143 -8.50 5.34 14.78
N SER A 144 -9.70 5.90 14.57
CA SER A 144 -10.57 6.40 15.65
C SER A 144 -10.94 5.32 16.67
N ASN A 145 -10.91 5.69 17.96
CA ASN A 145 -11.39 4.85 19.05
C ASN A 145 -12.90 4.95 19.25
N ASP A 146 -13.53 6.02 18.78
CA ASP A 146 -14.97 6.23 18.87
C ASP A 146 -15.71 5.31 17.90
N ARG A 147 -16.32 4.25 18.44
CA ARG A 147 -17.02 3.22 17.67
C ARG A 147 -18.18 3.77 16.85
N PHE A 148 -18.81 4.85 17.27
CA PHE A 148 -19.99 5.41 16.60
C PHE A 148 -19.61 6.25 15.38
N ASN A 149 -18.42 6.85 15.40
CA ASN A 149 -17.92 7.76 14.38
C ASN A 149 -16.79 7.16 13.53
N ARG A 150 -16.63 5.83 13.52
CA ARG A 150 -15.67 5.16 12.63
C ARG A 150 -16.06 5.32 11.18
N GLU A 151 -15.07 5.50 10.33
CA GLU A 151 -15.25 5.42 8.88
C GLU A 151 -15.64 3.99 8.50
N LYS A 152 -16.71 3.86 7.72
CA LYS A 152 -17.31 2.57 7.32
C LYS A 152 -16.86 2.15 5.92
N ARG A 153 -16.19 3.06 5.20
CA ARG A 153 -15.71 2.87 3.84
C ARG A 153 -14.23 2.53 3.84
N GLY A 154 -13.80 1.80 2.82
CA GLY A 154 -12.39 1.57 2.55
C GLY A 154 -11.72 2.78 1.94
N TRP A 155 -10.39 2.88 2.07
CA TRP A 155 -9.65 3.96 1.41
C TRP A 155 -9.72 3.86 -0.13
N LEU A 156 -9.64 2.64 -0.69
CA LEU A 156 -9.89 2.42 -2.12
C LEU A 156 -11.38 2.52 -2.46
N GLY A 157 -12.26 2.16 -1.54
CA GLY A 157 -13.70 2.37 -1.69
C GLY A 157 -14.05 3.85 -1.88
N ARG A 158 -13.48 4.74 -1.06
CA ARG A 158 -13.62 6.19 -1.22
C ARG A 158 -13.02 6.70 -2.52
N TYR A 159 -11.81 6.25 -2.86
CA TYR A 159 -11.16 6.61 -4.13
C TYR A 159 -12.03 6.23 -5.33
N LEU A 160 -12.46 4.97 -5.44
CA LEU A 160 -13.27 4.49 -6.54
C LEU A 160 -14.65 5.17 -6.58
N GLU A 161 -15.25 5.46 -5.42
CA GLU A 161 -16.53 6.19 -5.36
C GLU A 161 -16.41 7.63 -5.87
N THR A 162 -15.26 8.28 -5.66
CA THR A 162 -14.96 9.61 -6.22
C THR A 162 -14.68 9.55 -7.72
N GLU A 163 -13.87 8.59 -8.18
CA GLU A 163 -13.51 8.46 -9.61
C GLU A 163 -14.67 8.02 -10.49
N TYR A 164 -15.60 7.23 -9.93
CA TYR A 164 -16.73 6.65 -10.65
C TYR A 164 -18.07 7.07 -10.04
N PRO A 165 -18.41 8.38 -10.12
CA PRO A 165 -19.61 8.91 -9.49
C PRO A 165 -20.88 8.28 -10.10
N GLY A 166 -21.85 7.95 -9.24
CA GLY A 166 -23.09 7.29 -9.66
C GLY A 166 -23.00 5.77 -9.79
N TYR A 167 -21.85 5.15 -9.46
CA TYR A 167 -21.80 3.71 -9.25
C TYR A 167 -22.76 3.29 -8.13
N PRO A 168 -23.50 2.18 -8.27
CA PRO A 168 -23.48 1.23 -9.39
C PRO A 168 -24.49 1.54 -10.51
N ASP A 169 -25.35 2.55 -10.39
CA ASP A 169 -26.43 2.77 -11.37
C ASP A 169 -25.88 3.22 -12.75
N ALA A 170 -24.85 4.06 -12.74
CA ALA A 170 -24.21 4.57 -13.97
C ALA A 170 -23.19 3.60 -14.61
N TYR A 171 -23.00 2.41 -14.03
CA TYR A 171 -21.97 1.45 -14.46
C TYR A 171 -22.51 0.01 -14.51
N PRO A 172 -21.98 -0.86 -15.38
CA PRO A 172 -20.99 -0.56 -16.41
C PRO A 172 -21.52 0.39 -17.49
N ASN A 173 -20.63 1.14 -18.13
CA ASN A 173 -20.93 1.99 -19.28
C ASN A 173 -19.86 1.83 -20.38
N ALA A 174 -19.92 2.62 -21.44
CA ALA A 174 -18.98 2.49 -22.57
C ALA A 174 -17.52 2.76 -22.19
N ASP A 175 -17.28 3.70 -21.28
CA ASP A 175 -15.93 4.10 -20.87
C ASP A 175 -15.34 3.12 -19.85
N MET A 176 -16.17 2.68 -18.89
CA MET A 176 -15.84 1.69 -17.87
C MET A 176 -16.83 0.52 -17.88
N PRO A 177 -16.63 -0.47 -18.78
CA PRO A 177 -17.51 -1.64 -18.87
C PRO A 177 -17.21 -2.68 -17.77
N ASP A 178 -16.05 -2.58 -17.12
CA ASP A 178 -15.51 -3.63 -16.26
C ASP A 178 -15.80 -3.37 -14.77
N PRO A 179 -15.65 -4.39 -13.90
CA PRO A 179 -15.67 -4.16 -12.45
C PRO A 179 -14.58 -3.16 -12.06
N LEU A 180 -14.86 -2.22 -11.16
CA LEU A 180 -13.87 -1.22 -10.75
C LEU A 180 -12.74 -1.84 -9.92
N ALA A 181 -13.10 -2.81 -9.07
CA ALA A 181 -12.17 -3.61 -8.29
C ALA A 181 -12.57 -5.10 -8.25
N ILE A 182 -11.59 -5.98 -8.09
CA ILE A 182 -11.79 -7.42 -7.92
C ILE A 182 -10.99 -7.92 -6.71
N GLN A 183 -11.65 -8.60 -5.79
CA GLN A 183 -11.04 -9.23 -4.62
C GLN A 183 -11.01 -10.74 -4.86
N ILE A 184 -9.83 -11.35 -4.90
CA ILE A 184 -9.70 -12.81 -5.03
C ILE A 184 -9.89 -13.44 -3.65
N SER A 185 -11.15 -13.50 -3.23
CA SER A 185 -11.58 -13.91 -1.89
C SER A 185 -13.04 -14.35 -1.94
N SER A 186 -13.42 -15.26 -1.03
CA SER A 186 -14.83 -15.62 -0.80
C SER A 186 -15.56 -14.60 0.08
N ILE A 187 -14.82 -13.70 0.75
CA ILE A 187 -15.37 -12.72 1.70
C ILE A 187 -15.01 -11.32 1.20
N PRO A 188 -16.00 -10.42 1.01
CA PRO A 188 -15.73 -9.03 0.69
C PRO A 188 -15.09 -8.32 1.88
N THR A 189 -14.11 -7.47 1.60
CA THR A 189 -13.42 -6.69 2.63
C THR A 189 -13.80 -5.21 2.58
N VAL A 190 -13.52 -4.50 3.67
CA VAL A 190 -13.80 -3.06 3.79
C VAL A 190 -12.98 -2.25 2.79
N VAL A 191 -11.83 -2.75 2.29
CA VAL A 191 -10.86 -1.96 1.53
C VAL A 191 -11.45 -1.27 0.29
N VAL A 192 -12.43 -1.89 -0.37
CA VAL A 192 -13.16 -1.33 -1.52
C VAL A 192 -14.64 -1.03 -1.22
N GLN A 193 -15.03 -0.98 0.05
CA GLN A 193 -16.40 -0.64 0.45
C GLN A 193 -16.66 0.86 0.23
N GLY A 194 -17.67 1.20 -0.59
CA GLY A 194 -18.20 2.55 -0.75
C GLY A 194 -19.29 2.88 0.28
N SER A 195 -19.97 4.01 0.11
CA SER A 195 -20.94 4.52 1.09
C SER A 195 -22.14 3.59 1.30
N ILE A 196 -22.58 2.93 0.23
CA ILE A 196 -23.74 2.02 0.25
C ILE A 196 -23.35 0.66 -0.33
N PHE A 197 -22.68 0.64 -1.47
CA PHE A 197 -22.31 -0.57 -2.20
C PHE A 197 -20.81 -0.83 -2.10
N SER A 198 -20.41 -2.10 -2.23
CA SER A 198 -19.01 -2.40 -2.50
C SER A 198 -18.64 -1.92 -3.90
N MET A 199 -17.51 -1.23 -4.03
CA MET A 199 -16.99 -0.74 -5.31
C MET A 199 -16.30 -1.85 -6.13
N GLY A 200 -16.37 -3.11 -5.68
CA GLY A 200 -15.77 -4.24 -6.38
C GLY A 200 -16.52 -5.54 -6.17
N LEU A 201 -16.10 -6.57 -6.90
CA LEU A 201 -16.63 -7.93 -6.80
C LEU A 201 -15.65 -8.85 -6.08
N SER A 202 -16.15 -9.78 -5.26
CA SER A 202 -15.33 -10.83 -4.64
C SER A 202 -15.55 -12.14 -5.39
N ILE A 203 -14.46 -12.77 -5.84
CA ILE A 203 -14.48 -14.03 -6.59
C ILE A 203 -13.39 -14.97 -6.07
N THR A 204 -13.62 -16.28 -6.14
CA THR A 204 -12.57 -17.29 -5.89
C THR A 204 -12.18 -18.05 -7.15
N ASP A 205 -13.12 -18.17 -8.10
CA ASP A 205 -12.94 -18.85 -9.37
C ASP A 205 -13.58 -17.98 -10.47
N PRO A 206 -12.79 -17.45 -11.43
CA PRO A 206 -13.32 -16.64 -12.52
C PRO A 206 -14.18 -17.43 -13.52
N GLU A 207 -14.09 -18.77 -13.55
CA GLU A 207 -14.95 -19.62 -14.38
C GLU A 207 -16.31 -19.89 -13.71
N ASN A 208 -16.33 -19.93 -12.37
CA ASN A 208 -17.48 -20.29 -11.55
C ASN A 208 -17.79 -19.22 -10.49
N VAL A 209 -17.99 -17.97 -10.93
CA VAL A 209 -18.40 -16.90 -10.02
C VAL A 209 -19.80 -17.19 -9.48
N TYR A 210 -19.96 -17.25 -8.16
CA TYR A 210 -21.24 -17.53 -7.51
C TYR A 210 -22.30 -16.49 -7.91
N THR A 211 -23.27 -16.90 -8.74
CA THR A 211 -24.47 -16.10 -9.01
C THR A 211 -25.60 -16.62 -8.16
N PHE A 212 -26.20 -15.78 -7.31
CA PHE A 212 -27.44 -16.11 -6.62
C PHE A 212 -28.63 -15.58 -7.42
N THR A 213 -29.62 -16.43 -7.66
CA THR A 213 -30.91 -16.03 -8.21
C THR A 213 -31.62 -15.16 -7.20
N ASN A 214 -31.94 -13.91 -7.53
CA ASN A 214 -32.73 -13.05 -6.66
C ASN A 214 -34.22 -13.37 -6.82
N PRO A 215 -34.88 -14.04 -5.85
CA PRO A 215 -36.30 -14.39 -5.96
C PRO A 215 -37.23 -13.17 -5.91
N PHE A 216 -36.69 -11.97 -5.67
CA PHE A 216 -37.42 -10.71 -5.59
C PHE A 216 -37.16 -9.79 -6.80
N SER A 217 -36.64 -10.34 -7.92
CA SER A 217 -36.38 -9.57 -9.16
C SER A 217 -37.62 -8.84 -9.67
N ASP A 218 -38.81 -9.38 -9.41
CA ASP A 218 -40.07 -8.90 -10.00
C ASP A 218 -40.96 -8.17 -8.95
N TYR A 219 -40.49 -8.06 -7.71
CA TYR A 219 -41.26 -7.40 -6.64
C TYR A 219 -41.36 -5.88 -6.90
N PRO A 220 -42.56 -5.28 -6.84
CA PRO A 220 -42.73 -3.86 -7.13
C PRO A 220 -42.14 -2.97 -6.02
N LEU A 221 -41.31 -1.99 -6.39
CA LEU A 221 -40.63 -1.06 -5.46
C LEU A 221 -41.48 0.16 -5.09
N ASN A 222 -42.81 0.04 -5.00
CA ASN A 222 -43.71 1.19 -5.02
C ASN A 222 -44.43 1.54 -3.70
N SER A 223 -44.29 0.80 -2.59
CA SER A 223 -44.99 1.20 -1.34
C SER A 223 -44.60 0.52 -0.01
N VAL A 224 -43.51 -0.26 0.10
CA VAL A 224 -43.18 -1.01 1.34
C VAL A 224 -41.92 -0.46 2.02
N PRO A 225 -41.83 -0.46 3.37
CA PRO A 225 -40.62 -0.04 4.09
C PRO A 225 -39.31 -0.70 3.61
N ALA A 226 -39.38 -1.91 3.04
CA ALA A 226 -38.24 -2.69 2.57
C ALA A 226 -37.73 -2.33 1.16
N ASN A 227 -38.25 -1.29 0.50
CA ASN A 227 -37.88 -0.95 -0.88
C ASN A 227 -36.38 -0.67 -1.06
N LYS A 228 -35.70 -0.10 -0.04
CA LYS A 228 -34.27 0.18 -0.10
C LYS A 228 -33.44 -1.10 -0.09
N GLU A 229 -33.76 -2.03 0.79
CA GLU A 229 -33.09 -3.32 0.96
C GLU A 229 -33.34 -4.21 -0.26
N LEU A 230 -34.58 -4.25 -0.78
CA LEU A 230 -34.94 -4.97 -2.00
C LEU A 230 -34.21 -4.40 -3.23
N ARG A 231 -34.11 -3.07 -3.34
CA ARG A 231 -33.30 -2.42 -4.38
C ARG A 231 -31.84 -2.83 -4.26
N PHE A 232 -31.27 -2.79 -3.05
CA PHE A 232 -29.89 -3.20 -2.83
C PHE A 232 -29.63 -4.63 -3.29
N LEU A 233 -30.48 -5.59 -2.90
CA LEU A 233 -30.36 -6.99 -3.31
C LEU A 233 -30.49 -7.16 -4.84
N ARG A 234 -31.37 -6.40 -5.49
CA ARG A 234 -31.54 -6.42 -6.95
C ARG A 234 -30.30 -5.92 -7.66
N VAL A 235 -29.79 -4.75 -7.27
CA VAL A 235 -28.60 -4.15 -7.85
C VAL A 235 -27.39 -5.07 -7.67
N VAL A 236 -27.16 -5.59 -6.46
CA VAL A 236 -26.03 -6.51 -6.21
C VAL A 236 -26.13 -7.77 -7.07
N SER A 237 -27.32 -8.38 -7.18
CA SER A 237 -27.54 -9.58 -8.01
C SER A 237 -27.30 -9.30 -9.50
N GLU A 238 -27.84 -8.18 -10.01
CA GLU A 238 -27.68 -7.77 -11.41
C GLU A 238 -26.21 -7.49 -11.75
N LYS A 239 -25.53 -6.66 -10.95
CA LYS A 239 -24.12 -6.33 -11.18
C LYS A 239 -23.21 -7.55 -11.03
N THR A 240 -23.48 -8.42 -10.06
CA THR A 240 -22.74 -9.70 -9.92
C THR A 240 -22.87 -10.52 -11.19
N LYS A 241 -24.08 -10.68 -11.75
CA LYS A 241 -24.27 -11.44 -13.00
C LYS A 241 -23.51 -10.84 -14.17
N ILE A 242 -23.70 -9.53 -14.43
CA ILE A 242 -23.05 -8.83 -15.54
C ILE A 242 -21.52 -8.94 -15.44
N TYR A 243 -20.98 -8.64 -14.26
CA TYR A 243 -19.53 -8.67 -14.05
C TYR A 243 -18.95 -10.08 -14.06
N SER A 244 -19.70 -11.10 -13.64
CA SER A 244 -19.27 -12.51 -13.76
C SER A 244 -19.01 -12.90 -15.21
N ASP A 245 -19.91 -12.52 -16.12
CA ASP A 245 -19.74 -12.80 -17.56
C ASP A 245 -18.52 -12.08 -18.15
N ILE A 246 -18.31 -10.82 -17.76
CA ILE A 246 -17.16 -10.01 -18.19
C ILE A 246 -15.83 -10.60 -17.69
N ILE A 247 -15.76 -10.95 -16.40
CA ILE A 247 -14.59 -11.54 -15.76
C ILE A 247 -14.23 -12.87 -16.43
N ARG A 248 -15.22 -13.75 -16.61
CA ARG A 248 -15.01 -15.05 -17.26
C ARG A 248 -14.53 -14.88 -18.69
N ALA A 249 -15.11 -13.95 -19.44
CA ALA A 249 -14.67 -13.66 -20.81
C ALA A 249 -13.22 -13.15 -20.85
N ALA A 250 -12.84 -12.23 -19.96
CA ALA A 250 -11.47 -11.73 -19.86
C ALA A 250 -10.48 -12.83 -19.47
N TYR A 251 -10.81 -13.63 -18.45
CA TYR A 251 -9.99 -14.75 -18.01
C TYR A 251 -9.70 -15.74 -19.14
N ARG A 252 -10.69 -16.04 -19.99
CA ARG A 252 -10.55 -16.96 -21.14
C ARG A 252 -9.76 -16.36 -22.32
N ARG A 253 -9.64 -15.04 -22.43
CA ARG A 253 -8.87 -14.38 -23.51
C ARG A 253 -7.36 -14.48 -23.33
N ALA A 254 -6.89 -14.71 -22.10
CA ALA A 254 -5.48 -14.74 -21.77
C ALA A 254 -5.09 -16.05 -21.07
N ALA A 255 -3.82 -16.43 -21.22
CA ALA A 255 -3.17 -17.50 -20.49
C ALA A 255 -1.89 -16.97 -19.86
N ASN A 256 -1.48 -17.53 -18.72
CA ASN A 256 -0.21 -17.21 -18.10
C ASN A 256 0.95 -17.63 -19.00
N MET A 257 1.99 -16.79 -19.06
CA MET A 257 3.24 -17.02 -19.79
C MET A 257 4.37 -17.45 -18.85
N ALA A 258 4.33 -17.05 -17.57
CA ALA A 258 5.22 -17.53 -16.53
C ALA A 258 4.72 -18.83 -15.87
N THR A 259 5.65 -19.60 -15.29
CA THR A 259 5.30 -20.74 -14.43
C THR A 259 5.07 -20.26 -13.00
N TYR A 260 3.94 -20.67 -12.42
CA TYR A 260 3.58 -20.35 -11.03
C TYR A 260 3.84 -21.54 -10.11
N PRO A 261 4.35 -21.31 -8.89
CA PRO A 261 4.47 -22.36 -7.88
C PRO A 261 3.08 -22.79 -7.38
N ASP A 262 2.96 -24.03 -6.92
CA ASP A 262 1.72 -24.54 -6.34
C ASP A 262 1.52 -24.04 -4.90
N ASN A 263 0.92 -22.86 -4.76
CA ASN A 263 0.45 -22.33 -3.47
C ASN A 263 -0.69 -21.32 -3.67
N SER A 264 -1.49 -21.11 -2.62
CA SER A 264 -2.70 -20.29 -2.68
C SER A 264 -2.47 -18.87 -3.20
N LEU A 265 -1.40 -18.19 -2.76
CA LEU A 265 -1.12 -16.83 -3.22
C LEU A 265 -0.76 -16.80 -4.71
N ALA A 266 0.03 -17.76 -5.17
CA ALA A 266 0.40 -17.89 -6.58
C ALA A 266 -0.83 -18.15 -7.46
N HIS A 267 -1.75 -19.02 -7.05
CA HIS A 267 -3.02 -19.25 -7.76
C HIS A 267 -3.88 -17.99 -7.85
N GLN A 268 -3.96 -17.20 -6.78
CA GLN A 268 -4.68 -15.92 -6.79
C GLN A 268 -4.05 -14.92 -7.75
N LEU A 269 -2.72 -14.75 -7.68
CA LEU A 269 -1.99 -13.86 -8.58
C LEU A 269 -2.00 -14.32 -10.04
N GLN A 270 -2.10 -15.64 -10.28
CA GLN A 270 -2.29 -16.23 -11.60
C GLN A 270 -3.62 -15.77 -12.21
N ILE A 271 -4.70 -15.76 -11.42
CA ILE A 271 -6.00 -15.22 -11.83
C ILE A 271 -5.88 -13.74 -12.16
N VAL A 272 -5.30 -12.94 -11.26
CA VAL A 272 -5.09 -11.50 -11.47
C VAL A 272 -4.34 -11.24 -12.78
N ALA A 273 -3.23 -11.95 -13.02
CA ALA A 273 -2.44 -11.80 -14.25
C ALA A 273 -3.27 -12.02 -15.52
N ARG A 274 -4.08 -13.08 -15.56
CA ARG A 274 -4.97 -13.37 -16.69
C ARG A 274 -6.08 -12.34 -16.85
N LEU A 275 -6.62 -11.80 -15.76
CA LEU A 275 -7.66 -10.77 -15.82
C LEU A 275 -7.11 -9.45 -16.39
N ILE A 276 -5.91 -9.05 -15.95
CA ILE A 276 -5.19 -7.89 -16.48
C ILE A 276 -4.92 -8.10 -17.97
N LYS A 277 -4.29 -9.23 -18.34
CA LYS A 277 -3.97 -9.52 -19.74
C LYS A 277 -5.21 -9.74 -20.62
N GLY A 278 -6.29 -10.21 -20.02
CA GLY A 278 -7.60 -10.34 -20.65
C GLY A 278 -8.23 -8.99 -21.05
N GLY A 279 -7.61 -7.87 -20.65
CA GLY A 279 -7.98 -6.53 -21.07
C GLY A 279 -8.99 -5.85 -20.15
N LEU A 280 -9.18 -6.32 -18.91
CA LEU A 280 -10.02 -5.60 -17.96
C LEU A 280 -9.39 -4.23 -17.63
N LYS A 281 -10.23 -3.19 -17.62
CA LYS A 281 -9.92 -1.84 -17.14
C LYS A 281 -9.99 -1.72 -15.61
N THR A 282 -10.25 -2.82 -14.89
CA THR A 282 -10.26 -2.89 -13.42
C THR A 282 -8.98 -2.31 -12.84
N ARG A 283 -9.11 -1.33 -11.93
CA ARG A 283 -7.97 -0.57 -11.36
C ARG A 283 -7.37 -1.21 -10.12
N VAL A 284 -8.13 -2.04 -9.40
CA VAL A 284 -7.72 -2.58 -8.11
C VAL A 284 -7.96 -4.08 -8.06
N TYR A 285 -6.91 -4.82 -7.71
CA TYR A 285 -7.00 -6.23 -7.37
C TYR A 285 -6.52 -6.45 -5.94
N THR A 286 -7.21 -7.29 -5.18
CA THR A 286 -6.75 -7.71 -3.85
C THR A 286 -6.59 -9.22 -3.78
N VAL A 287 -5.54 -9.66 -3.11
CA VAL A 287 -5.23 -11.07 -2.85
C VAL A 287 -4.76 -11.21 -1.41
N THR A 288 -4.90 -12.41 -0.84
CA THR A 288 -4.58 -12.65 0.58
C THR A 288 -3.74 -13.90 0.75
N ILE A 289 -2.70 -13.79 1.57
CA ILE A 289 -1.95 -14.91 2.13
C ILE A 289 -2.13 -14.88 3.65
N GLY A 290 -2.71 -15.96 4.20
CA GLY A 290 -2.91 -16.12 5.64
C GLY A 290 -1.79 -16.91 6.32
N GLY A 291 -1.92 -17.14 7.62
CA GLY A 291 -1.02 -17.99 8.39
C GLY A 291 0.07 -17.24 9.15
N PHE A 292 0.11 -15.90 9.07
CA PHE A 292 1.10 -15.08 9.78
C PHE A 292 0.85 -14.99 11.28
N ASP A 293 -0.23 -15.60 11.81
CA ASP A 293 -0.54 -15.58 13.24
C ASP A 293 0.32 -16.54 14.09
N THR A 294 1.64 -16.41 13.99
CA THR A 294 2.61 -17.40 14.49
C THR A 294 3.02 -17.17 15.95
N HIS A 295 2.08 -17.36 16.89
CA HIS A 295 2.36 -17.30 18.33
C HIS A 295 3.22 -18.46 18.85
N LYS A 296 3.32 -19.56 18.11
CA LYS A 296 4.06 -20.76 18.50
C LYS A 296 4.63 -21.45 17.28
N ARG A 297 5.77 -22.14 17.45
CA ARG A 297 6.42 -22.95 16.42
C ARG A 297 6.51 -22.21 15.07
N GLN A 298 6.81 -20.92 15.13
CA GLN A 298 7.05 -20.07 13.96
C GLN A 298 8.22 -20.63 13.12
N VAL A 299 9.19 -21.19 13.82
CA VAL A 299 10.40 -21.82 13.29
C VAL A 299 10.55 -23.25 13.81
N ASN A 300 11.41 -24.04 13.17
CA ASN A 300 11.87 -25.31 13.72
C ASN A 300 13.00 -25.09 14.74
N ALA A 301 12.95 -25.82 15.87
CA ALA A 301 13.88 -25.64 16.98
C ALA A 301 15.36 -25.88 16.61
N SER A 302 15.61 -26.84 15.70
CA SER A 302 16.96 -27.17 15.22
C SER A 302 17.45 -26.26 14.10
N ASP A 303 16.53 -25.55 13.44
CA ASP A 303 16.84 -24.68 12.31
C ASP A 303 15.82 -23.54 12.22
N THR A 304 16.22 -22.37 12.73
CA THR A 304 15.40 -21.16 12.75
C THR A 304 15.07 -20.56 11.38
N SER A 305 15.74 -21.01 10.30
CA SER A 305 15.45 -20.59 8.91
C SER A 305 14.35 -21.41 8.24
N THR A 306 13.82 -22.40 8.94
CA THR A 306 12.78 -23.30 8.45
C THR A 306 11.56 -23.26 9.39
N GLY A 307 10.43 -23.78 8.92
CA GLY A 307 9.17 -23.81 9.68
C GLY A 307 8.05 -23.02 9.00
N PRO A 308 6.91 -22.85 9.68
CA PRO A 308 5.74 -22.17 9.13
C PRO A 308 6.03 -20.77 8.57
N HIS A 309 6.78 -19.92 9.29
CA HIS A 309 7.08 -18.57 8.78
C HIS A 309 8.01 -18.61 7.58
N ALA A 310 9.02 -19.48 7.57
CA ALA A 310 9.88 -19.68 6.40
C ALA A 310 9.08 -20.15 5.16
N ASN A 311 8.07 -21.00 5.35
CA ASN A 311 7.18 -21.42 4.27
C ASN A 311 6.35 -20.25 3.73
N LEU A 312 5.85 -19.37 4.60
CA LEU A 312 5.14 -18.15 4.18
C LEU A 312 6.05 -17.18 3.43
N MET A 313 7.28 -16.99 3.89
CA MET A 313 8.29 -16.18 3.20
C MET A 313 8.60 -16.73 1.80
N LYS A 314 8.74 -18.06 1.67
CA LYS A 314 8.91 -18.72 0.37
C LYS A 314 7.70 -18.52 -0.55
N GLN A 315 6.49 -18.72 -0.04
CA GLN A 315 5.26 -18.55 -0.83
C GLN A 315 5.11 -17.10 -1.31
N LEU A 316 5.32 -16.12 -0.43
CA LEU A 316 5.30 -14.70 -0.78
C LEU A 316 6.33 -14.39 -1.87
N SER A 317 7.59 -14.79 -1.66
CA SER A 317 8.70 -14.55 -2.59
C SER A 317 8.44 -15.16 -3.97
N THR A 318 8.12 -16.45 -4.02
CA THR A 318 7.95 -17.18 -5.28
C THR A 318 6.69 -16.74 -6.04
N ALA A 319 5.59 -16.45 -5.34
CA ALA A 319 4.33 -16.02 -5.97
C ALA A 319 4.43 -14.61 -6.57
N ILE A 320 5.02 -13.65 -5.84
CA ILE A 320 5.21 -12.28 -6.34
C ILE A 320 6.19 -12.27 -7.52
N ASN A 321 7.27 -13.05 -7.45
CA ASN A 321 8.21 -13.17 -8.57
C ASN A 321 7.55 -13.76 -9.82
N ALA A 322 6.80 -14.85 -9.68
CA ALA A 322 6.06 -15.44 -10.81
C ALA A 322 5.09 -14.43 -11.43
N PHE A 323 4.35 -13.68 -10.60
CA PHE A 323 3.45 -12.62 -11.06
C PHE A 323 4.18 -11.51 -11.80
N GLN A 324 5.27 -10.98 -11.26
CA GLN A 324 6.05 -9.92 -11.90
C GLN A 324 6.60 -10.39 -13.25
N ASN A 325 7.14 -11.61 -13.31
CA ASN A 325 7.65 -12.19 -14.55
C ASN A 325 6.53 -12.37 -15.58
N ASP A 326 5.32 -12.77 -15.15
CA ASP A 326 4.18 -12.91 -16.05
C ASP A 326 3.77 -11.55 -16.64
N MET A 327 3.68 -10.51 -15.80
CA MET A 327 3.39 -9.14 -16.24
C MET A 327 4.46 -8.62 -17.22
N GLN A 328 5.73 -8.93 -16.97
CA GLN A 328 6.81 -8.59 -17.89
C GLN A 328 6.67 -9.30 -19.24
N LEU A 329 6.46 -10.63 -19.24
CA LEU A 329 6.30 -11.43 -20.45
C LEU A 329 5.06 -11.03 -21.25
N MET A 330 3.99 -10.62 -20.57
CA MET A 330 2.76 -10.15 -21.17
C MET A 330 2.84 -8.70 -21.67
N GLY A 331 3.88 -7.95 -21.31
CA GLY A 331 4.01 -6.52 -21.64
C GLY A 331 3.07 -5.61 -20.85
N GLU A 332 2.64 -6.03 -19.65
CA GLU A 332 1.71 -5.29 -18.78
C GLU A 332 2.40 -4.67 -17.55
N GLU A 333 3.69 -4.93 -17.33
CA GLU A 333 4.40 -4.51 -16.12
C GLU A 333 4.49 -2.99 -15.90
N ASP A 334 4.41 -2.19 -16.96
CA ASP A 334 4.44 -0.72 -16.88
C ASP A 334 3.20 -0.13 -16.18
N ARG A 335 2.06 -0.81 -16.28
CA ARG A 335 0.80 -0.36 -15.68
C ARG A 335 0.45 -1.07 -14.38
N VAL A 336 1.35 -1.89 -13.81
CA VAL A 336 1.08 -2.66 -12.58
C VAL A 336 2.02 -2.27 -11.45
N LEU A 337 1.42 -1.85 -10.33
CA LEU A 337 2.08 -1.66 -9.04
C LEU A 337 1.51 -2.65 -8.05
N GLY A 338 2.39 -3.33 -7.33
CA GLY A 338 2.02 -4.19 -6.23
C GLY A 338 2.46 -3.63 -4.88
N MET A 339 1.69 -3.91 -3.83
CA MET A 339 2.14 -3.65 -2.46
C MET A 339 1.61 -4.69 -1.48
N THR A 340 2.37 -4.97 -0.43
CA THR A 340 1.93 -5.81 0.69
C THR A 340 1.39 -4.96 1.84
N PHE A 341 0.62 -5.57 2.74
CA PHE A 341 0.41 -5.02 4.08
C PHE A 341 0.06 -6.14 5.07
N SER A 342 0.24 -5.88 6.35
CA SER A 342 -0.21 -6.74 7.44
C SER A 342 -0.87 -5.87 8.50
N GLU A 343 -1.91 -6.37 9.18
CA GLU A 343 -2.69 -5.56 10.11
C GLU A 343 -1.88 -5.04 11.32
N PHE A 344 -0.74 -5.68 11.61
CA PHE A 344 0.26 -5.24 12.58
C PHE A 344 1.58 -6.03 12.40
N GLY A 345 2.57 -5.73 13.23
CA GLY A 345 3.83 -6.45 13.27
C GLY A 345 3.91 -7.46 14.41
N ARG A 346 5.12 -7.81 14.80
CA ARG A 346 5.42 -8.72 15.91
C ARG A 346 6.33 -8.05 16.92
N ARG A 347 6.23 -8.50 18.18
CA ARG A 347 7.09 -7.97 19.24
C ARG A 347 8.56 -8.24 18.94
N ILE A 348 9.42 -7.36 19.45
CA ILE A 348 10.87 -7.46 19.26
C ILE A 348 11.40 -8.74 19.93
N LYS A 349 10.98 -8.96 21.18
CA LYS A 349 11.38 -10.14 21.97
C LYS A 349 10.49 -11.33 21.62
N SER A 350 11.10 -12.47 21.33
CA SER A 350 10.35 -13.70 21.06
C SER A 350 9.77 -14.30 22.34
N ASN A 351 8.76 -15.15 22.18
CA ASN A 351 8.14 -15.87 23.29
C ASN A 351 8.77 -17.25 23.52
N ALA A 352 8.43 -17.89 24.63
CA ALA A 352 8.97 -19.21 24.99
C ALA A 352 8.51 -20.36 24.06
N SER A 353 7.51 -20.12 23.21
CA SER A 353 6.89 -21.15 22.35
C SER A 353 7.49 -21.21 20.95
N LEU A 354 8.71 -20.70 20.74
CA LEU A 354 9.35 -20.55 19.42
C LEU A 354 8.51 -19.71 18.45
N GLY A 355 7.86 -18.67 18.96
CA GLY A 355 7.04 -17.74 18.18
C GLY A 355 7.16 -16.31 18.67
N THR A 356 6.28 -15.45 18.15
CA THR A 356 6.26 -14.03 18.50
C THR A 356 4.84 -13.56 18.77
N ASP A 357 4.66 -12.74 19.80
CA ASP A 357 3.35 -12.17 20.16
C ASP A 357 3.01 -10.99 19.23
N HIS A 358 1.74 -10.55 19.27
CA HIS A 358 1.30 -9.34 18.56
C HIS A 358 2.13 -8.13 18.99
N GLY A 359 2.65 -7.41 17.99
CA GLY A 359 3.39 -6.18 18.21
C GLY A 359 3.09 -5.11 17.17
N ALA A 360 3.70 -3.95 17.31
CA ALA A 360 3.51 -2.84 16.38
C ALA A 360 4.59 -2.83 15.30
N ALA A 361 4.23 -2.20 14.17
CA ALA A 361 5.07 -1.90 13.02
C ALA A 361 5.76 -3.10 12.32
N ALA A 362 5.77 -3.08 10.99
CA ALA A 362 6.45 -4.08 10.18
C ALA A 362 6.97 -3.45 8.88
N PRO A 363 7.94 -4.06 8.19
CA PRO A 363 8.30 -3.63 6.85
C PRO A 363 7.13 -3.85 5.89
N LEU A 364 6.92 -2.89 5.01
CA LEU A 364 5.99 -2.98 3.88
C LEU A 364 6.77 -3.10 2.59
N LEU A 365 6.31 -3.95 1.67
CA LEU A 365 6.98 -4.17 0.39
C LEU A 365 6.14 -3.56 -0.74
N LEU A 366 6.75 -2.74 -1.58
CA LEU A 366 6.19 -2.39 -2.89
C LEU A 366 6.99 -3.12 -3.96
N PHE A 367 6.30 -3.58 -5.00
CA PHE A 367 6.91 -4.29 -6.12
C PHE A 367 6.34 -3.85 -7.46
N GLY A 368 7.16 -3.91 -8.51
CA GLY A 368 6.78 -3.47 -9.85
C GLY A 368 7.92 -2.75 -10.57
N LYS A 369 7.75 -2.50 -11.87
CA LYS A 369 8.76 -1.82 -12.69
C LYS A 369 9.03 -0.38 -12.23
N HIS A 370 7.98 0.30 -11.77
CA HIS A 370 8.03 1.71 -11.38
C HIS A 370 8.34 1.94 -9.89
N VAL A 371 8.67 0.91 -9.10
CA VAL A 371 9.06 1.14 -7.71
C VAL A 371 10.48 1.71 -7.63
N LYS A 372 10.71 2.53 -6.59
CA LYS A 372 12.06 3.02 -6.30
C LYS A 372 12.87 1.91 -5.63
N LYS A 373 13.96 1.44 -6.25
CA LYS A 373 14.85 0.46 -5.61
C LYS A 373 15.35 1.04 -4.29
N GLY A 374 15.28 0.27 -3.21
CA GLY A 374 15.88 0.67 -1.94
C GLY A 374 15.07 0.26 -0.72
N ILE A 375 15.60 0.65 0.44
CA ILE A 375 14.93 0.51 1.73
C ILE A 375 14.67 1.91 2.27
N LEU A 376 13.43 2.39 2.28
CA LEU A 376 13.04 3.65 2.92
C LEU A 376 12.99 3.48 4.45
N GLY A 377 13.73 4.32 5.18
CA GLY A 377 13.87 4.23 6.63
C GLY A 377 15.13 3.48 7.08
N THR A 378 15.34 3.42 8.39
CA THR A 378 16.48 2.74 9.01
C THR A 378 16.09 1.40 9.61
N SER A 379 17.07 0.56 9.95
CA SER A 379 16.84 -0.60 10.80
C SER A 379 16.14 -0.18 12.11
N PRO A 380 15.15 -0.95 12.59
CA PRO A 380 14.54 -0.71 13.90
C PRO A 380 15.60 -0.68 15.00
N ASP A 381 15.50 0.28 15.92
CA ASP A 381 16.32 0.24 17.12
C ASP A 381 15.86 -0.90 18.04
N ILE A 382 16.83 -1.65 18.55
CA ILE A 382 16.61 -2.78 19.47
C ILE A 382 17.50 -2.53 20.69
N PRO A 383 16.98 -1.93 21.76
CA PRO A 383 17.73 -1.73 22.99
C PRO A 383 18.22 -3.05 23.60
N SER A 384 19.36 -3.03 24.29
CA SER A 384 19.91 -4.21 24.97
C SER A 384 19.04 -4.69 26.14
N ASN A 385 18.25 -3.79 26.75
CA ASN A 385 17.33 -4.04 27.85
C ASN A 385 15.88 -4.23 27.38
N ILE A 386 15.69 -4.96 26.28
CA ILE A 386 14.36 -5.18 25.71
C ILE A 386 13.49 -6.13 26.57
N GLU A 387 12.26 -5.69 26.82
CA GLU A 387 11.22 -6.41 27.53
C GLU A 387 10.23 -7.10 26.58
N VAL A 388 9.51 -8.09 27.11
CA VAL A 388 8.53 -8.88 26.34
C VAL A 388 7.35 -8.06 25.80
N VAL A 389 7.16 -6.84 26.30
CA VAL A 389 6.09 -5.92 25.91
C VAL A 389 6.50 -4.91 24.85
N ASN A 390 7.80 -4.80 24.54
CA ASN A 390 8.28 -3.75 23.66
C ASN A 390 8.00 -4.04 22.19
N ASN A 391 7.57 -2.98 21.50
CA ASN A 391 7.20 -3.01 20.09
C ASN A 391 8.28 -2.36 19.23
N VAL A 392 8.30 -2.71 17.93
CA VAL A 392 9.04 -1.92 16.95
C VAL A 392 8.38 -0.54 16.86
N PRO A 393 9.12 0.56 17.13
CA PRO A 393 8.58 1.90 16.93
C PRO A 393 8.33 2.13 15.44
N PHE A 394 7.15 2.62 15.09
CA PHE A 394 6.86 2.93 13.69
C PHE A 394 7.70 4.14 13.25
N GLN A 395 8.28 4.02 12.07
CA GLN A 395 8.86 5.15 11.35
C GLN A 395 7.75 5.74 10.51
N TYR A 396 7.22 5.06 9.51
CA TYR A 396 6.23 5.66 8.62
C TYR A 396 4.81 5.30 9.05
N ASP A 397 3.90 6.27 8.95
CA ASP A 397 2.48 5.97 9.04
C ASP A 397 2.06 5.21 7.77
N PHE A 398 1.33 4.11 7.90
CA PHE A 398 0.89 3.33 6.73
C PHE A 398 0.08 4.15 5.73
N ARG A 399 -0.63 5.19 6.19
CA ARG A 399 -1.41 6.09 5.34
C ARG A 399 -0.51 6.97 4.47
N SER A 400 0.74 7.20 4.84
CA SER A 400 1.73 7.83 3.96
C SER A 400 2.09 6.95 2.77
N VAL A 401 2.13 5.61 2.94
CA VAL A 401 2.29 4.69 1.81
C VAL A 401 1.07 4.79 0.88
N TYR A 402 -0.14 4.82 1.43
CA TYR A 402 -1.36 4.98 0.64
C TYR A 402 -1.43 6.33 -0.08
N ALA A 403 -1.00 7.41 0.59
CA ALA A 403 -0.88 8.73 -0.01
C ALA A 403 0.04 8.71 -1.23
N SER A 404 1.18 8.02 -1.10
CA SER A 404 2.16 7.85 -2.18
C SER A 404 1.55 7.15 -3.39
N VAL A 405 0.79 6.07 -3.16
CA VAL A 405 0.11 5.32 -4.23
C VAL A 405 -0.98 6.19 -4.88
N LEU A 406 -1.86 6.81 -4.09
CA LEU A 406 -2.93 7.65 -4.62
C LEU A 406 -2.37 8.84 -5.44
N GLU A 407 -1.34 9.51 -4.94
CA GLU A 407 -0.76 10.69 -5.59
C GLU A 407 0.09 10.34 -6.80
N ARG A 408 1.00 9.36 -6.67
CA ARG A 408 2.02 9.07 -7.68
C ARG A 408 1.63 8.02 -8.69
N TRP A 409 0.71 7.13 -8.34
CA TRP A 409 0.22 6.07 -9.21
C TRP A 409 -1.16 6.37 -9.78
N PHE A 410 -2.07 6.87 -8.94
CA PHE A 410 -3.44 7.20 -9.34
C PHE A 410 -3.68 8.68 -9.65
N CYS A 411 -2.67 9.53 -9.52
CA CYS A 411 -2.70 10.95 -9.89
C CYS A 411 -3.69 11.79 -9.09
N VAL A 412 -4.04 11.34 -7.88
CA VAL A 412 -4.91 12.07 -6.96
C VAL A 412 -4.14 13.26 -6.39
N LYS A 413 -4.64 14.46 -6.68
CA LYS A 413 -4.05 15.72 -6.21
C LYS A 413 -4.71 16.23 -4.94
N GLN A 414 -4.03 17.14 -4.25
CA GLN A 414 -4.66 17.93 -3.19
C GLN A 414 -5.76 18.85 -3.76
N PRO A 415 -6.84 19.15 -3.00
CA PRO A 415 -7.13 18.72 -1.64
C PRO A 415 -7.83 17.35 -1.53
N LEU A 416 -8.10 16.68 -2.66
CA LEU A 416 -8.85 15.42 -2.66
C LEU A 416 -8.10 14.31 -1.92
N LEU A 417 -6.77 14.26 -2.03
CA LEU A 417 -5.94 13.29 -1.31
C LEU A 417 -6.20 13.29 0.20
N ASP A 418 -6.25 14.47 0.82
CA ASP A 418 -6.53 14.62 2.25
C ASP A 418 -7.95 14.17 2.63
N GLN A 419 -8.93 14.43 1.75
CA GLN A 419 -10.31 13.96 1.95
C GLN A 419 -10.38 12.43 1.89
N LEU A 420 -9.71 11.81 0.92
CA LEU A 420 -9.69 10.36 0.75
C LEU A 420 -8.98 9.67 1.91
N LEU A 421 -7.93 10.26 2.49
CA LEU A 421 -7.21 9.68 3.62
C LEU A 421 -7.66 10.20 4.98
N LEU A 422 -8.74 10.99 5.01
CA LEU A 422 -9.36 11.61 6.19
C LEU A 422 -8.50 12.69 6.87
N ARG A 423 -7.20 12.75 6.57
CA ARG A 423 -6.21 13.71 7.08
C ARG A 423 -5.08 13.84 6.05
N ASN A 424 -4.25 14.85 6.25
CA ASN A 424 -3.02 15.00 5.50
C ASN A 424 -1.98 13.94 5.89
N TYR A 425 -1.47 13.23 4.88
CA TYR A 425 -0.34 12.33 5.01
C TYR A 425 0.70 12.66 3.96
N GLN A 426 1.96 12.66 4.40
CA GLN A 426 3.13 12.79 3.54
C GLN A 426 3.12 11.73 2.43
N SER A 427 3.37 12.17 1.21
CA SER A 427 3.77 11.31 0.09
C SER A 427 5.24 10.90 0.24
N LEU A 428 5.50 9.62 0.05
CA LEU A 428 6.81 8.98 0.20
C LEU A 428 7.43 8.73 -1.19
N PRO A 429 8.77 8.79 -1.29
CA PRO A 429 9.51 8.61 -2.53
C PRO A 429 9.64 7.12 -2.90
N VAL A 430 8.54 6.38 -2.99
CA VAL A 430 8.56 4.91 -3.18
C VAL A 430 8.27 4.47 -4.61
N ILE A 431 7.86 5.41 -5.48
CA ILE A 431 7.53 5.19 -6.90
C ILE A 431 8.36 6.16 -7.76
N LYS A 432 9.05 5.64 -8.77
CA LYS A 432 9.85 6.37 -9.77
C LYS A 432 8.98 6.83 -10.94
N GLY A 433 9.27 8.02 -11.45
CA GLY A 433 8.82 8.55 -12.73
C GLY A 433 7.32 8.42 -12.91
N GLY A 434 6.56 8.68 -11.83
CA GLY A 434 5.17 8.27 -11.72
C GLY A 434 4.37 8.72 -12.94
N PRO A 435 3.40 7.90 -13.42
CA PRO A 435 2.59 8.19 -14.60
C PRO A 435 1.88 9.56 -14.55
N CYS A 436 1.79 10.12 -13.35
CA CYS A 436 1.23 11.42 -13.04
C CYS A 436 2.16 12.61 -13.35
N GLY A 437 3.34 12.39 -13.93
CA GLY A 437 4.29 13.45 -14.32
C GLY A 437 4.92 14.16 -13.14
N LEU A 438 4.93 13.53 -11.96
CA LEU A 438 5.62 14.06 -10.78
C LEU A 438 7.13 13.86 -10.94
N PRO A 439 7.95 14.85 -10.53
CA PRO A 439 9.39 14.71 -10.61
C PRO A 439 9.84 13.51 -9.77
N ASP A 440 10.85 12.81 -10.28
CA ASP A 440 11.58 11.84 -9.48
C ASP A 440 12.17 12.55 -8.25
N ASP A 441 11.77 12.12 -7.06
CA ASP A 441 12.50 12.53 -5.86
C ASP A 441 13.89 11.91 -5.95
N PRO A 442 14.96 12.69 -5.79
CA PRO A 442 16.32 12.19 -5.98
C PRO A 442 16.59 10.97 -5.08
N ASP A 443 17.42 10.03 -5.57
CA ASP A 443 17.69 8.71 -4.96
C ASP A 443 18.23 8.73 -3.53
N VAL A 444 18.45 9.92 -2.98
CA VAL A 444 19.13 10.18 -1.72
C VAL A 444 18.20 10.33 -0.52
N THR A 445 16.89 10.03 -0.60
CA THR A 445 15.96 10.39 0.49
C THR A 445 16.31 9.79 1.87
N ASN A 446 16.95 8.61 1.91
CA ASN A 446 17.52 8.07 3.15
C ASN A 446 18.84 8.73 3.58
N ASN A 447 19.71 9.07 2.62
CA ASN A 447 20.98 9.76 2.88
C ASN A 447 20.75 11.25 3.25
N ASP A 448 19.64 11.82 2.80
CA ASP A 448 19.22 13.19 3.06
C ASP A 448 18.44 13.31 4.37
N SER A 449 17.73 12.26 4.81
CA SER A 449 17.25 12.21 6.20
C SER A 449 18.40 12.23 7.20
N ASP A 450 19.57 11.69 6.86
CA ASP A 450 20.76 11.82 7.72
C ASP A 450 21.23 13.28 7.84
N LYS A 451 20.97 14.12 6.83
CA LYS A 451 21.23 15.57 6.86
C LYS A 451 20.27 16.33 7.78
N LEU A 452 19.09 15.79 8.08
CA LEU A 452 18.23 16.38 9.11
C LEU A 452 18.94 16.28 10.47
N LYS A 453 19.07 17.42 11.16
CA LYS A 453 19.46 17.42 12.56
C LYS A 453 18.27 16.95 13.39
N LEU A 454 18.51 16.01 14.29
CA LEU A 454 17.60 15.65 15.38
C LEU A 454 18.47 15.21 16.55
N LYS A 455 18.58 16.06 17.57
CA LYS A 455 19.44 15.84 18.74
C LYS A 455 18.71 16.30 19.99
N LEU A 456 18.88 15.58 21.09
CA LEU A 456 18.33 15.95 22.38
C LEU A 456 19.44 15.92 23.43
N TRP A 457 19.53 16.95 24.26
CA TRP A 457 20.47 16.98 25.38
C TRP A 457 19.87 17.64 26.64
N PRO A 458 20.23 17.15 27.85
CA PRO A 458 20.95 15.90 28.09
C PRO A 458 20.12 14.67 27.65
N ASN A 459 20.78 13.55 27.34
CA ASN A 459 20.13 12.25 27.12
C ASN A 459 21.00 11.16 27.76
N PRO A 460 20.57 10.49 28.84
CA PRO A 460 19.24 10.57 29.46
C PRO A 460 18.92 11.96 30.06
N TYR A 461 17.64 12.32 30.15
CA TYR A 461 17.18 13.56 30.81
C TYR A 461 16.34 13.28 32.04
N VAL A 462 16.37 14.20 33.01
CA VAL A 462 15.60 14.11 34.27
C VAL A 462 14.43 15.07 34.24
N LEU A 463 14.66 16.37 34.42
CA LEU A 463 13.58 17.37 34.47
C LEU A 463 13.44 18.15 33.16
N ASN A 464 14.56 18.41 32.49
CA ASN A 464 14.62 19.24 31.31
C ASN A 464 15.55 18.66 30.23
N ALA A 465 15.21 18.95 28.98
CA ALA A 465 16.06 18.69 27.83
C ALA A 465 15.75 19.70 26.72
N THR A 466 16.73 19.96 25.86
CA THR A 466 16.53 20.74 24.64
C THR A 466 16.59 19.80 23.44
N LEU A 467 15.52 19.76 22.66
CA LEU A 467 15.48 19.09 21.37
C LEU A 467 15.84 20.08 20.26
N GLN A 468 16.93 19.83 19.55
CA GLN A 468 17.27 20.54 18.33
C GLN A 468 16.89 19.73 17.11
N PHE A 469 16.26 20.40 16.15
CA PHE A 469 15.95 19.81 14.86
C PHE A 469 16.18 20.78 13.70
N SER A 470 16.38 20.26 12.49
CA SER A 470 16.37 21.07 11.26
C SER A 470 15.21 20.68 10.35
N THR A 471 14.77 21.62 9.53
CA THR A 471 13.73 21.44 8.51
C THR A 471 14.18 22.14 7.22
N ASN A 472 13.78 21.59 6.08
CA ASN A 472 13.96 22.21 4.75
C ASN A 472 12.83 23.21 4.44
N GLY A 473 12.01 23.53 5.43
CA GLY A 473 10.77 24.29 5.28
C GLY A 473 9.58 23.37 5.03
N GLY A 474 8.38 23.94 5.11
CA GLY A 474 7.13 23.20 4.95
C GLY A 474 6.68 22.49 6.23
N HIS A 475 5.68 21.62 6.06
CA HIS A 475 5.06 20.90 7.18
C HIS A 475 6.08 20.09 7.97
N THR A 476 6.13 20.32 9.27
CA THR A 476 7.02 19.64 10.19
C THR A 476 6.24 19.15 11.42
N MET A 477 6.35 17.85 11.68
CA MET A 477 5.75 17.21 12.83
C MET A 477 6.82 16.52 13.67
N ILE A 478 6.79 16.73 14.99
CA ILE A 478 7.65 16.03 15.94
C ILE A 478 6.77 15.35 17.00
N GLN A 479 6.96 14.05 17.16
CA GLN A 479 6.22 13.23 18.10
C GLN A 479 7.17 12.53 19.06
N GLN A 480 6.78 12.45 20.33
CA GLN A 480 7.42 11.60 21.32
C GLN A 480 6.58 10.34 21.50
N ILE A 481 7.23 9.18 21.38
CA ILE A 481 6.62 7.86 21.33
C ILE A 481 7.23 7.01 22.44
N ASN A 482 6.42 6.30 23.22
CA ASN A 482 6.93 5.42 24.27
C ASN A 482 7.35 4.04 23.72
N SER A 483 7.93 3.20 24.58
CA SER A 483 8.37 1.84 24.24
C SER A 483 7.25 0.85 23.87
N LEU A 484 5.99 1.24 24.04
CA LEU A 484 4.82 0.51 23.57
C LEU A 484 4.38 0.96 22.17
N GLY A 485 5.04 1.95 21.56
CA GLY A 485 4.68 2.52 20.25
C GLY A 485 3.56 3.55 20.31
N GLN A 486 3.23 4.07 21.50
CA GLN A 486 2.17 5.06 21.69
C GLN A 486 2.75 6.46 21.56
N VAL A 487 2.13 7.33 20.75
CA VAL A 487 2.46 8.75 20.72
C VAL A 487 1.97 9.37 22.03
N VAL A 488 2.89 9.73 22.91
CA VAL A 488 2.61 10.32 24.23
C VAL A 488 2.59 11.84 24.21
N LYS A 489 3.27 12.46 23.24
CA LYS A 489 3.31 13.91 23.07
C LYS A 489 3.53 14.29 21.61
N VAL A 490 2.86 15.34 21.15
CA VAL A 490 3.16 16.01 19.88
C VAL A 490 3.86 17.32 20.23
N LEU A 491 5.16 17.41 19.95
CA LEU A 491 5.99 18.56 20.30
C LEU A 491 5.80 19.71 19.30
N THR A 492 5.55 19.38 18.03
CA THR A 492 5.14 20.35 17.01
C THR A 492 4.39 19.65 15.88
N ASN A 493 3.51 20.37 15.19
CA ASN A 493 2.75 19.91 14.04
C ASN A 493 2.26 21.12 13.22
N GLN A 494 3.16 21.77 12.50
CA GLN A 494 2.89 23.03 11.79
C GLN A 494 3.89 23.28 10.65
N GLU A 495 3.65 24.33 9.87
CA GLU A 495 4.59 24.82 8.87
C GLU A 495 5.80 25.50 9.53
N TYR A 496 6.99 25.19 9.03
CA TYR A 496 8.21 25.90 9.41
C TYR A 496 8.86 26.51 8.16
N ALA A 497 9.62 27.60 8.35
CA ALA A 497 10.60 28.02 7.36
C ALA A 497 11.82 27.07 7.39
N ALA A 498 12.61 27.05 6.32
CA ALA A 498 13.86 26.30 6.32
C ALA A 498 14.80 26.84 7.41
N GLY A 499 15.35 25.95 8.25
CA GLY A 499 16.16 26.39 9.38
C GLY A 499 16.44 25.31 10.42
N THR A 500 17.13 25.70 11.50
CA THR A 500 17.35 24.88 12.69
C THR A 500 16.62 25.52 13.86
N TYR A 501 15.88 24.72 14.61
CA TYR A 501 15.01 25.16 15.69
C TYR A 501 15.29 24.32 16.94
N ASN A 502 14.96 24.89 18.10
CA ASN A 502 15.02 24.19 19.38
C ASN A 502 13.61 24.15 19.99
N ILE A 503 13.29 23.04 20.67
CA ILE A 503 12.12 22.90 21.54
C ILE A 503 12.64 22.49 22.91
N ASP A 504 12.37 23.31 23.91
CA ASP A 504 12.67 22.96 25.29
C ASP A 504 11.56 22.06 25.85
N ILE A 505 11.98 20.93 26.38
CA ILE A 505 11.15 19.97 27.09
C ILE A 505 11.40 20.22 28.57
N TYR A 506 10.35 20.58 29.30
CA TYR A 506 10.40 20.80 30.73
C TYR A 506 9.25 20.08 31.40
N ASP A 507 9.55 19.32 32.45
CA ASP A 507 8.59 18.62 33.31
C ASP A 507 7.45 17.98 32.52
N ASP A 508 7.81 17.12 31.57
CA ASP A 508 6.87 16.57 30.60
C ASP A 508 5.89 15.54 31.19
N GLY A 509 5.98 15.27 32.50
CA GLY A 509 5.12 14.33 33.22
C GLY A 509 5.28 12.88 32.78
N LEU A 510 6.31 12.57 31.98
CA LEU A 510 6.53 11.22 31.48
C LEU A 510 7.24 10.35 32.53
N PRO A 511 6.81 9.09 32.72
CA PRO A 511 7.49 8.17 33.61
C PRO A 511 8.92 7.85 33.09
N SER A 512 9.79 7.41 34.00
CA SER A 512 11.11 6.89 33.62
C SER A 512 11.00 5.75 32.61
N GLY A 513 11.83 5.80 31.57
CA GLY A 513 11.87 4.74 30.56
C GLY A 513 12.45 5.18 29.21
N PRO A 514 12.55 4.25 28.25
CA PRO A 514 12.95 4.55 26.89
C PRO A 514 11.78 5.12 26.07
N TYR A 515 12.10 6.14 25.28
CA TYR A 515 11.21 6.83 24.35
C TYR A 515 11.90 7.07 23.00
N PHE A 516 11.10 7.41 21.99
CA PHE A 516 11.53 7.73 20.64
C PHE A 516 10.99 9.11 20.25
N ILE A 517 11.86 9.98 19.74
CA ILE A 517 11.45 11.22 19.08
C ILE A 517 11.43 10.97 17.57
N ARG A 518 10.27 11.15 16.95
CA ARG A 518 10.08 11.05 15.50
C ARG A 518 9.92 12.45 14.92
N LEU A 519 10.86 12.87 14.08
CA LEU A 519 10.77 14.06 13.24
C LEU A 519 10.31 13.67 11.84
N GLN A 520 9.28 14.34 11.35
CA GLN A 520 8.81 14.28 9.98
C GLN A 520 8.87 15.70 9.39
N ASN A 521 9.54 15.90 8.27
CA ASN A 521 9.52 17.15 7.51
C ASN A 521 9.33 16.83 6.02
N GLN A 522 8.15 17.18 5.48
CA GLN A 522 7.74 16.77 4.14
C GLN A 522 7.98 15.27 3.92
N SER A 523 8.73 14.87 2.87
CA SER A 523 9.07 13.49 2.53
C SER A 523 10.20 12.88 3.40
N LEU A 524 10.85 13.68 4.25
CA LEU A 524 11.98 13.25 5.07
C LEU A 524 11.53 12.88 6.49
N GLN A 525 12.18 11.87 7.05
CA GLN A 525 11.92 11.43 8.41
C GLN A 525 13.19 11.04 9.16
N LYS A 526 13.25 11.32 10.46
CA LYS A 526 14.31 10.87 11.36
C LYS A 526 13.76 10.44 12.72
N VAL A 527 14.32 9.39 13.31
CA VAL A 527 13.97 8.94 14.66
C VAL A 527 15.21 9.00 15.57
N LEU A 528 15.00 9.43 16.82
CA LEU A 528 16.03 9.53 17.85
C LEU A 528 15.57 8.80 19.12
N ASN A 529 16.41 7.93 19.67
CA ASN A 529 16.13 7.23 20.93
C ASN A 529 16.54 8.10 22.11
N ILE A 530 15.67 8.20 23.11
CA ILE A 530 15.92 8.99 24.33
C ILE A 530 15.51 8.20 25.57
N VAL A 531 16.11 8.56 26.71
CA VAL A 531 15.80 7.94 28.01
C VAL A 531 15.37 9.04 28.98
N LYS A 532 14.17 8.90 29.55
CA LYS A 532 13.69 9.70 30.68
C LYS A 532 14.09 9.01 31.97
N MET A 533 14.65 9.77 32.91
CA MET A 533 14.93 9.34 34.28
C MET A 533 14.15 10.20 35.26
N ASN A 534 13.94 9.70 36.47
CA ASN A 534 13.28 10.43 37.55
C ASN A 534 14.28 11.25 38.35
#